data_AF-A0A1I0ELP5-F1
#
_entry.id   AF-A0A1I0ELP5-F1
#
_cell.length_a   1.000
_cell.length_b   1.000
_cell.length_c   1.000
_cell.angle_alpha   90.00
_cell.angle_beta   90.00
_cell.angle_gamma   90.00
#
_symmetry.space_group_name_H-M   'P 1'
#
loop_
_entity.id
_entity.type
_entity.pdbx_description
1 polymer ?
#
loop_
_entity_poly.entity_id
_entity_poly.type
_entity_poly.pdbx_seq_one_letter_code
_entity_poly.pdbx_strand_id
1 'polypeptide(L)'
;MESGKKSGLGRTLVAILLLAAILFVVWWFNGRVAAGGAEVGDCLSADKERVSCEGSDAAYQVVGRLEGIQNCNAFPSATSRYTQFLSRGGQSSSELTLCLADK
;
A
#
# COMPACT_ATOMS: atom_id res chain seq x y z
N MET A 1 -54.14 16.96 18.80
CA MET A 1 -53.72 15.55 18.89
C MET A 1 -53.55 15.09 17.45
N GLU A 2 -52.39 14.70 16.91
CA GLU A 2 -51.22 14.03 17.44
C GLU A 2 -49.92 14.52 16.77
N SER A 3 -48.83 14.24 17.47
CA SER A 3 -47.42 14.45 17.18
C SER A 3 -46.94 13.82 15.88
N GLY A 4 -45.92 14.41 15.24
CA GLY A 4 -45.28 13.81 14.07
C GLY A 4 -43.94 14.42 13.69
N LYS A 5 -42.95 14.36 14.60
CA LYS A 5 -41.51 14.57 14.31
C LYS A 5 -41.10 13.73 13.08
N LYS A 6 -41.02 14.33 11.90
CA LYS A 6 -40.41 13.71 10.70
C LYS A 6 -39.45 14.69 10.02
N SER A 7 -38.37 15.05 10.70
CA SER A 7 -37.28 15.80 10.09
C SER A 7 -36.01 15.58 10.90
N GLY A 8 -35.27 14.53 10.57
CA GLY A 8 -33.99 14.24 11.21
C GLY A 8 -33.38 12.92 10.76
N LEU A 9 -34.19 11.87 10.70
CA LEU A 9 -33.71 10.51 10.45
C LEU A 9 -32.98 10.33 9.10
N GLY A 10 -33.47 10.98 8.04
CA GLY A 10 -32.86 10.86 6.71
C GLY A 10 -31.48 11.51 6.61
N ARG A 11 -31.25 12.63 7.33
CA ARG A 11 -29.94 13.31 7.33
C ARG A 11 -28.91 12.54 8.14
N THR A 12 -29.32 11.92 9.24
CA THR A 12 -28.43 11.09 10.07
C THR A 12 -27.99 9.83 9.33
N LEU A 13 -28.90 9.16 8.60
CA LEU A 13 -28.56 8.00 7.77
C LEU A 13 -27.56 8.33 6.65
N VAL A 14 -27.73 9.47 5.97
CA VAL A 14 -26.79 9.91 4.93
C VAL A 14 -25.42 10.22 5.52
N ALA A 15 -25.34 10.85 6.69
CA ALA A 15 -24.07 11.13 7.35
C ALA A 15 -23.32 9.85 7.76
N ILE A 16 -24.05 8.83 8.25
CA ILE A 16 -23.45 7.53 8.61
C ILE A 16 -22.93 6.81 7.37
N LEU A 17 -23.69 6.82 6.26
CA LEU A 17 -23.25 6.21 5.00
C LEU A 17 -22.01 6.91 4.43
N LEU A 18 -21.94 8.24 4.51
CA LEU A 18 -20.76 9.00 4.09
C LEU A 18 -19.53 8.67 4.95
N LEU A 19 -19.68 8.59 6.27
CA LEU A 19 -18.59 8.19 7.16
C LEU A 19 -18.11 6.75 6.88
N ALA A 20 -19.03 5.82 6.69
CA ALA A 20 -18.69 4.44 6.32
C ALA A 20 -17.97 4.36 4.97
N ALA A 21 -18.39 5.15 3.98
CA ALA A 21 -17.72 5.22 2.68
C ALA A 21 -16.30 5.81 2.81
N ILE A 22 -16.10 6.85 3.61
CA ILE A 22 -14.77 7.43 3.85
C ILE A 22 -13.86 6.41 4.55
N LEU A 23 -14.35 5.73 5.58
CA LEU A 23 -13.59 4.69 6.29
C LEU A 23 -13.24 3.52 5.36
N PHE A 24 -14.17 3.10 4.50
CA PHE A 24 -13.93 2.06 3.50
C PHE A 24 -12.85 2.49 2.50
N VAL A 25 -12.91 3.73 2.00
CA VAL A 25 -11.88 4.28 1.10
C VAL A 25 -10.53 4.35 1.80
N VAL A 26 -10.45 4.87 3.03
CA VAL A 26 -9.21 4.94 3.81
C VAL A 26 -8.63 3.55 4.07
N TRP A 27 -9.46 2.57 4.44
CA TRP A 27 -9.04 1.19 4.62
C TRP A 27 -8.53 0.56 3.31
N TRP A 28 -9.25 0.79 2.21
CA TRP A 28 -8.90 0.30 0.88
C TRP A 28 -7.59 0.88 0.34
N PHE A 29 -7.30 2.15 0.62
CA PHE A 29 -6.06 2.80 0.20
C PHE A 29 -4.87 2.46 1.12
N ASN A 30 -5.06 2.36 2.44
CA ASN A 30 -3.98 2.00 3.36
C ASN A 30 -3.50 0.55 3.16
N GLY A 31 -4.37 -0.38 2.76
CA GLY A 31 -3.97 -1.75 2.40
C GLY A 31 -3.23 -1.86 1.04
N ARG A 32 -3.04 -0.74 0.34
CA ARG A 32 -2.43 -0.67 -0.99
C ARG A 32 -1.33 0.39 -1.03
N VAL A 33 -0.48 0.47 -0.01
CA VAL A 33 0.80 1.14 -0.20
C VAL A 33 1.54 0.32 -1.25
N ALA A 34 1.57 0.85 -2.47
CA ALA A 34 2.25 0.21 -3.59
C ALA A 34 3.70 -0.05 -3.17
N ALA A 35 4.29 -1.15 -3.65
CA ALA A 35 5.71 -1.44 -3.47
C ALA A 35 6.61 -0.22 -3.82
N GLY A 36 6.07 0.70 -4.63
CA GLY A 36 6.53 2.07 -4.87
C GLY A 36 7.17 2.77 -3.66
N GLY A 37 6.49 2.68 -2.52
CA GLY A 37 6.84 3.34 -1.27
C GLY A 37 7.52 2.43 -0.23
N ALA A 38 7.85 1.19 -0.57
CA ALA A 38 8.46 0.27 0.38
C ALA A 38 9.88 0.71 0.78
N GLU A 39 10.16 0.70 2.07
CA GLU A 39 11.43 1.04 2.68
C GLU A 39 12.19 -0.22 3.13
N VAL A 40 13.48 -0.07 3.44
CA VAL A 40 14.28 -1.18 3.95
C VAL A 40 13.73 -1.61 5.32
N GLY A 41 13.41 -2.88 5.46
CA GLY A 41 12.75 -3.48 6.62
C GLY A 41 11.28 -3.82 6.37
N ASP A 42 10.63 -3.20 5.37
CA ASP A 42 9.26 -3.53 4.99
C ASP A 42 9.16 -4.94 4.42
N CYS A 43 7.97 -5.53 4.53
CA CYS A 43 7.66 -6.81 3.90
C CYS A 43 6.73 -6.58 2.71
N LEU A 44 6.96 -7.34 1.65
CA LEU A 44 6.14 -7.34 0.46
C LEU A 44 5.32 -8.62 0.35
N SER A 45 4.19 -8.50 -0.34
CA SER A 45 3.36 -9.62 -0.74
C SER A 45 4.10 -10.59 -1.66
N ALA A 46 3.60 -11.83 -1.80
CA ALA A 46 4.13 -12.80 -2.76
C ALA A 46 4.13 -12.28 -4.22
N ASP A 47 3.13 -11.45 -4.57
CA ASP A 47 3.03 -10.75 -5.85
C ASP A 47 3.95 -9.51 -5.95
N LYS A 48 4.57 -9.09 -4.85
CA LYS A 48 5.49 -7.93 -4.74
C LYS A 48 4.86 -6.58 -5.07
N GLU A 49 3.53 -6.48 -5.15
CA GLU A 49 2.86 -5.22 -5.48
C GLU A 49 2.45 -4.43 -4.23
N ARG A 50 2.38 -5.08 -3.07
CA ARG A 50 1.86 -4.49 -1.82
C ARG A 50 2.83 -4.66 -0.67
N VAL A 51 2.95 -3.62 0.15
CA VAL A 51 3.61 -3.72 1.46
C VAL A 51 2.65 -4.41 2.44
N SER A 52 3.03 -5.59 2.93
CA SER A 52 2.31 -6.34 3.96
C SER A 52 3.29 -7.07 4.85
N CYS A 53 3.42 -6.62 6.10
CA CYS A 53 4.25 -7.25 7.13
C CYS A 53 3.54 -8.32 7.95
N GLU A 54 2.21 -8.39 7.81
CA GLU A 54 1.35 -9.26 8.61
C GLU A 54 0.69 -10.34 7.75
N GLY A 55 0.50 -11.52 8.35
CA GLY A 55 -0.18 -12.65 7.73
C GLY A 55 0.69 -13.51 6.80
N SER A 56 0.03 -14.49 6.17
CA SER A 56 0.64 -15.41 5.19
C SER A 56 1.11 -14.74 3.91
N ASP A 57 0.68 -13.50 3.67
CA ASP A 57 0.95 -12.80 2.44
C ASP A 57 2.33 -12.14 2.45
N ALA A 58 2.95 -11.94 3.62
CA ALA A 58 4.27 -11.33 3.82
C ALA A 58 5.43 -12.24 3.39
N ALA A 59 5.56 -12.51 2.09
CA ALA A 59 6.52 -13.49 1.56
C ALA A 59 7.97 -12.97 1.48
N TYR A 60 8.15 -11.67 1.28
CA TYR A 60 9.48 -11.09 1.08
C TYR A 60 9.75 -9.96 2.06
N GLN A 61 11.00 -9.76 2.45
CA GLN A 61 11.47 -8.59 3.19
C GLN A 61 12.40 -7.74 2.32
N VAL A 62 12.18 -6.42 2.30
CA VAL A 62 13.04 -5.46 1.63
C VAL A 62 14.32 -5.27 2.44
N VAL A 63 15.44 -5.76 1.91
CA VAL A 63 16.77 -5.63 2.54
C VAL A 63 17.59 -4.49 1.94
N GLY A 64 17.19 -3.98 0.78
CA GLY A 64 17.88 -2.91 0.09
C GLY A 64 16.98 -2.17 -0.87
N ARG A 65 17.27 -0.87 -1.06
CA ARG A 65 16.56 0.02 -1.98
C ARG A 65 17.60 0.77 -2.80
N LEU A 66 17.54 0.59 -4.12
CA LEU A 66 18.49 1.15 -5.07
C LEU A 66 17.72 1.99 -6.09
N GLU A 67 18.24 3.16 -6.42
CA GLU A 67 17.74 3.97 -7.53
C GLU A 67 18.28 3.41 -8.85
N GLY A 68 17.41 3.28 -9.86
CA GLY A 68 17.72 2.68 -11.16
C GLY A 68 17.54 1.17 -11.21
N ILE A 69 17.81 0.60 -12.40
CA ILE A 69 17.95 -0.85 -12.60
C ILE A 69 19.35 -1.26 -12.13
N GLN A 70 19.45 -1.73 -10.88
CA GLN A 70 20.72 -2.17 -10.29
C GLN A 70 20.67 -3.61 -9.80
N ASN A 71 21.84 -4.20 -9.57
CA ASN A 71 21.96 -5.53 -9.00
C ASN A 71 22.09 -5.46 -7.48
N CYS A 72 21.47 -6.42 -6.81
CA CYS A 72 21.42 -6.51 -5.34
C CYS A 72 22.68 -7.11 -4.71
N ASN A 73 23.82 -7.11 -5.42
CA ASN A 73 25.05 -7.77 -4.98
C ASN A 73 25.63 -7.18 -3.69
N ALA A 74 25.30 -5.92 -3.37
CA ALA A 74 25.66 -5.28 -2.10
C ALA A 74 24.88 -5.84 -0.90
N PHE A 75 23.79 -6.59 -1.13
CA PHE A 75 22.91 -7.15 -0.12
C PHE A 75 22.98 -8.68 -0.17
N PRO A 76 23.88 -9.33 0.59
CA PRO A 76 24.10 -10.77 0.50
C PRO A 76 22.88 -11.60 0.96
N SER A 77 21.98 -11.01 1.73
CA SER A 77 20.71 -11.62 2.14
C SER A 77 19.63 -11.53 1.07
N ALA A 78 19.82 -10.76 -0.01
CA ALA A 78 18.83 -10.65 -1.07
C ALA A 78 18.79 -11.92 -1.92
N THR A 79 17.65 -12.60 -1.91
CA THR A 79 17.34 -13.79 -2.73
C THR A 79 16.69 -13.40 -4.06
N SER A 80 16.05 -12.24 -4.13
CA SER A 80 15.33 -11.77 -5.31
C SER A 80 15.50 -10.25 -5.51
N ARG A 81 15.24 -9.78 -6.74
CA ARG A 81 15.14 -8.34 -7.05
C ARG A 81 13.78 -8.02 -7.64
N TYR A 82 13.27 -6.84 -7.33
CA TYR A 82 12.05 -6.31 -7.90
C TYR A 82 12.28 -4.88 -8.37
N THR A 83 12.14 -4.64 -9.67
CA THR A 83 12.28 -3.30 -10.25
C THR A 83 10.90 -2.75 -10.58
N GLN A 84 10.64 -1.53 -10.14
CA GLN A 84 9.40 -0.80 -10.39
C GLN A 84 9.68 0.58 -10.98
N PHE A 85 8.72 1.03 -11.77
CA PHE A 85 8.74 2.36 -12.39
C PHE A 85 7.83 3.28 -11.58
N LEU A 86 8.43 4.25 -10.88
CA LEU A 86 7.71 5.29 -10.15
C LEU A 86 7.36 6.42 -11.11
N SER A 87 6.10 6.47 -11.53
CA SER A 87 5.60 7.57 -12.36
C SER A 87 5.05 8.68 -11.44
N ARG A 88 5.85 9.73 -11.19
CA ARG A 88 5.40 10.91 -10.45
C ARG A 88 4.73 11.90 -11.40
N GLY A 89 3.40 11.83 -11.50
CA GLY A 89 2.54 12.94 -11.94
C GLY A 89 3.02 13.75 -13.15
N GLY A 90 3.43 13.09 -14.24
CA GLY A 90 3.77 13.75 -15.50
C GLY A 90 5.22 14.18 -15.70
N GLN A 91 6.15 13.91 -14.77
CA GLN A 91 7.58 14.11 -15.00
C GLN A 91 8.43 12.95 -14.45
N SER A 92 9.40 12.54 -15.27
CA SER A 92 10.47 11.56 -15.02
C SER A 92 10.06 10.29 -14.26
N SER A 93 9.89 9.20 -15.03
CA SER A 93 9.79 7.85 -14.47
C SER A 93 11.09 7.55 -13.71
N SER A 94 11.00 7.46 -12.37
CA SER A 94 12.15 7.07 -11.55
C SER A 94 12.14 5.54 -11.45
N GLU A 95 13.17 4.89 -11.96
CA GLU A 95 13.32 3.45 -11.77
C GLU A 95 13.80 3.20 -10.34
N LEU A 96 13.18 2.23 -9.67
CA LEU A 96 13.61 1.79 -8.35
C LEU A 96 13.76 0.27 -8.35
N THR A 97 14.88 -0.21 -7.84
CA THR A 97 15.09 -1.64 -7.59
C THR A 97 15.06 -1.91 -6.08
N LEU A 98 14.14 -2.77 -5.66
CA LEU A 98 14.06 -3.34 -4.33
C LEU A 98 14.81 -4.68 -4.30
N CYS A 99 15.68 -4.83 -3.33
CA CYS A 99 16.39 -6.06 -3.04
C CYS A 99 15.62 -6.80 -1.94
N LEU A 100 15.22 -8.03 -2.23
CA LEU A 100 14.26 -8.78 -1.43
C LEU A 100 14.92 -10.04 -0.88
N ALA A 101 14.69 -10.34 0.39
CA ALA A 101 14.99 -11.62 1.02
C ALA A 101 13.68 -12.39 1.25
N ASP A 102 13.70 -13.72 1.13
CA ASP A 102 12.57 -14.55 1.58
C ASP A 102 12.41 -14.46 3.10
N LYS A 103 11.15 -14.39 3.56
CA LYS A 103 10.78 -14.31 4.98
C LYS A 103 10.39 -15.66 5.56
#